data_AF-A0AAU9TZ40-F1
#
_entry.id   AF-A0AAU9TZ40-F1
#
_cell.length_a   1.000
_cell.length_b   1.000
_cell.length_c   1.000
_cell.angle_alpha   90.00
_cell.angle_beta   90.00
_cell.angle_gamma   90.00
#
_symmetry.space_group_name_H-M   'P 1'
#
loop_
_entity.id
_entity.type
_entity.pdbx_description
1 polymer ?
#
loop_
_entity_poly.entity_id
_entity_poly.type
_entity_poly.pdbx_seq_one_letter_code
_entity_poly.pdbx_strand_id
1 'polypeptide(L)'
;MLPLLRSNLPPALDDLDKAECLASSLESQCSPSTEPIDPGHLCEVNLEVERRAAATPSPSDEPLSPTTLDEVKSILQDLNTKKAPGPDRITNKTLRRRTSQVATKVT
;
A
#
# COMPACT_ATOMS: atom_id res chain seq x y z
N MET A 1 26.35 -4.15 30.59
CA MET A 1 27.12 -3.87 29.35
C MET A 1 27.32 -2.37 29.29
N LEU A 2 28.56 -1.89 29.38
CA LEU A 2 28.86 -0.47 29.21
C LEU A 2 28.86 -0.13 27.70
N PRO A 3 28.33 1.03 27.28
CA PRO A 3 28.31 1.39 25.87
C PRO A 3 29.74 1.57 25.36
N LEU A 4 30.00 1.07 24.16
CA LEU A 4 31.30 1.12 23.51
C LEU A 4 31.61 2.57 23.10
N LEU A 5 32.53 3.24 23.83
CA LEU A 5 33.06 4.54 23.40
C LEU A 5 33.97 4.35 22.18
N ARG A 6 33.70 5.09 21.10
CA ARG A 6 34.60 5.20 19.94
C ARG A 6 35.71 6.20 20.27
N SER A 7 36.94 5.73 20.44
CA SER A 7 38.08 6.50 20.97
C SER A 7 38.72 7.51 20.00
N ASN A 8 38.34 7.51 18.71
CA ASN A 8 39.05 8.27 17.65
C ASN A 8 38.12 9.05 16.70
N LEU A 9 36.93 9.43 17.13
CA LEU A 9 36.03 10.33 16.38
C LEU A 9 35.81 11.62 17.19
N PRO A 10 35.52 12.77 16.53
CA PRO A 10 35.10 13.98 17.26
C PRO A 10 33.98 13.64 18.25
N PRO A 11 33.83 14.42 19.35
CA PRO A 11 32.84 14.14 20.39
C PRO A 11 31.51 13.74 19.75
N ALA A 12 30.96 12.60 20.19
CA ALA A 12 29.64 12.21 19.74
C ALA A 12 28.70 13.39 20.05
N LEU A 13 28.01 13.91 19.02
CA LEU A 13 26.99 14.96 19.17
C LEU A 13 26.13 14.60 20.37
N ASP A 14 25.90 15.55 21.27
CA ASP A 14 25.01 15.28 22.39
C ASP A 14 23.58 15.07 21.86
N ASP A 15 22.69 14.58 22.70
CA ASP A 15 21.34 14.25 22.22
C ASP A 15 20.53 15.49 21.83
N LEU A 16 20.88 16.67 22.36
CA LEU A 16 20.30 17.94 21.98
C LEU A 16 20.80 18.35 20.59
N ASP A 17 22.11 18.32 20.35
CA ASP A 17 22.74 18.61 19.06
C ASP A 17 22.21 17.69 17.96
N LYS A 18 22.01 16.39 18.27
CA LYS A 18 21.39 15.43 17.34
C LYS A 18 19.94 15.79 17.02
N ALA A 19 19.18 16.19 18.04
CA ALA A 19 17.77 16.57 17.87
C ALA A 19 17.65 17.85 17.03
N GLU A 20 18.50 18.85 17.28
CA GLU A 20 18.55 20.08 16.48
C GLU A 20 18.97 19.81 15.04
N CYS A 21 20.03 19.01 14.83
CA CYS A 21 20.47 18.64 13.48
C CYS A 21 19.38 17.89 12.71
N LEU A 22 18.68 16.97 13.37
CA LEU A 22 17.54 16.26 12.78
C LEU A 22 16.39 17.21 12.45
N ALA A 23 16.02 18.11 13.38
CA ALA A 23 14.96 19.08 13.17
C ALA A 23 15.25 19.99 11.97
N SER A 24 16.46 20.56 11.88
CA SER A 24 16.87 21.41 10.76
C SER A 24 16.94 20.63 9.43
N SER A 25 17.40 19.37 9.47
CA SER A 25 17.47 18.53 8.28
C SER A 25 16.08 18.18 7.75
N LEU A 26 15.14 17.84 8.65
CA LEU A 26 13.75 17.58 8.30
C LEU A 26 13.06 18.85 7.81
N GLU A 27 13.27 19.99 8.47
CA GLU A 27 12.74 21.27 8.04
C GLU A 27 13.19 21.61 6.62
N SER A 28 14.49 21.48 6.33
CA SER A 28 15.03 21.74 4.99
C SER A 28 14.49 20.79 3.93
N GLN A 29 14.28 19.51 4.25
CA GLN A 29 13.79 18.51 3.30
C GLN A 29 12.28 18.52 3.09
N CYS A 30 11.52 18.95 4.10
CA CYS A 30 10.07 19.03 4.05
C CYS A 30 9.57 20.44 3.69
N SER A 31 10.47 21.40 3.52
CA SER A 31 10.13 22.72 2.96
C SER A 31 9.91 22.64 1.46
N PRO A 32 9.06 23.52 0.89
CA PRO A 32 8.95 23.65 -0.56
C PRO A 32 10.30 23.92 -1.20
N SER A 33 10.54 23.33 -2.36
CA SER A 33 11.76 23.57 -3.13
C SER A 33 11.92 25.05 -3.43
N THR A 34 13.11 25.59 -3.16
CA THR A 34 13.50 26.96 -3.54
C THR A 34 14.10 27.02 -4.95
N GLU A 35 14.34 25.87 -5.58
CA GLU A 35 14.85 25.81 -6.95
C GLU A 35 13.84 26.41 -7.95
N PRO A 36 14.31 27.07 -9.00
CA PRO A 36 13.44 27.57 -10.06
C PRO A 36 12.63 26.43 -10.67
N ILE A 37 11.34 26.68 -10.89
CA ILE A 37 10.49 25.72 -11.61
C ILE A 37 10.94 25.69 -13.07
N ASP A 38 11.32 24.51 -13.55
CA ASP A 38 11.56 24.30 -14.98
C ASP A 38 10.23 24.42 -15.75
N PRO A 39 10.08 25.43 -16.63
CA PRO A 39 8.84 25.60 -17.40
C PRO A 39 8.58 24.44 -18.37
N GLY A 40 9.63 23.73 -18.82
CA GLY A 40 9.48 22.54 -19.65
C GLY A 40 8.81 21.41 -18.88
N HIS A 41 9.36 21.06 -17.72
CA HIS A 41 8.78 20.07 -16.81
C HIS A 41 7.33 20.40 -16.41
N LEU A 42 7.04 21.67 -16.09
CA LEU A 42 5.67 22.08 -15.72
C LEU A 42 4.68 21.81 -16.86
N CYS A 43 5.07 22.10 -18.10
CA CYS A 43 4.27 21.85 -19.29
C CYS A 43 4.00 20.35 -19.46
N GLU A 44 5.03 19.51 -19.34
CA GLU A 44 4.89 18.05 -19.46
C GLU A 44 3.94 17.47 -18.40
N VAL A 45 4.07 17.90 -17.15
CA VAL A 45 3.19 17.45 -16.07
C VAL A 45 1.75 17.87 -16.34
N ASN A 46 1.53 19.13 -16.74
CA ASN A 46 0.18 19.63 -17.03
C ASN A 46 -0.48 18.85 -18.18
N LEU A 47 0.27 18.61 -19.26
CA LEU A 47 -0.20 17.82 -20.40
C LEU A 47 -0.53 16.37 -20.00
N GLU A 48 0.28 15.73 -19.16
CA GLU A 48 0.02 14.37 -18.68
C GLU A 48 -1.21 14.30 -17.76
N VAL A 49 -1.41 15.31 -16.90
CA VAL A 49 -2.61 15.43 -16.06
C VAL A 49 -3.85 15.57 -16.94
N GLU A 50 -3.83 16.46 -17.94
CA GLU A 50 -4.92 16.64 -18.90
C GLU A 50 -5.17 15.35 -19.68
N ARG A 51 -4.13 14.66 -20.14
CA ARG A 51 -4.25 13.38 -20.85
C ARG A 51 -4.92 12.31 -19.99
N ARG A 52 -4.58 12.22 -18.70
CA ARG A 52 -5.20 11.28 -17.76
C ARG A 52 -6.63 11.64 -17.43
N ALA A 53 -6.94 12.93 -17.30
CA ALA A 53 -8.30 13.40 -17.06
C ALA A 53 -9.21 13.20 -18.30
N ALA A 54 -8.65 13.36 -19.50
CA ALA A 54 -9.33 13.15 -20.78
C ALA A 54 -9.42 11.67 -21.18
N ALA A 55 -8.61 10.79 -20.57
CA ALA A 55 -8.74 9.36 -20.77
C ALA A 55 -10.09 8.92 -20.21
N THR A 56 -10.98 8.46 -21.10
CA THR A 56 -12.20 7.79 -20.68
C THR A 56 -11.80 6.55 -19.86
N PRO A 57 -12.47 6.27 -18.74
CA PRO A 57 -12.27 5.02 -18.01
C PRO A 57 -12.33 3.86 -19.00
N SER A 58 -11.33 2.99 -19.01
CA SER A 58 -11.38 1.74 -19.74
C SER A 58 -12.62 0.96 -19.29
N PRO A 59 -13.19 0.05 -20.11
CA PRO A 59 -14.19 -0.90 -19.62
C PRO A 59 -13.73 -1.69 -18.37
N SER A 60 -12.42 -1.75 -18.09
CA SER A 60 -11.85 -2.32 -16.86
C SER A 60 -11.83 -1.37 -15.65
N ASP A 61 -11.99 -0.07 -15.88
CA ASP A 61 -12.09 0.98 -14.87
C ASP A 61 -13.56 1.24 -14.45
N GLU A 62 -14.52 0.61 -15.14
CA GLU A 62 -15.90 0.56 -14.65
C GLU A 62 -15.92 -0.16 -13.28
N PRO A 63 -16.54 0.43 -12.26
CA PRO A 63 -16.65 -0.21 -10.97
C PRO A 63 -17.48 -1.49 -11.15
N LEU A 64 -16.79 -2.64 -11.05
CA LEU A 64 -17.45 -3.93 -11.05
C LEU A 64 -18.54 -3.93 -9.98
N SER A 65 -19.73 -4.41 -10.35
CA SER A 65 -20.81 -4.61 -9.39
C SER A 65 -20.29 -5.48 -8.22
N PRO A 66 -20.59 -5.13 -6.96
CA PRO A 66 -20.26 -5.98 -5.83
C PRO A 66 -20.80 -7.39 -6.06
N THR A 67 -19.96 -8.41 -5.81
CA THR A 67 -20.39 -9.80 -5.93
C THR A 67 -21.51 -10.09 -4.94
N THR A 68 -22.52 -10.83 -5.39
CA THR A 68 -23.66 -11.21 -4.54
C THR A 68 -23.32 -12.38 -3.62
N LEU A 69 -24.03 -12.49 -2.49
CA LEU A 69 -23.85 -13.62 -1.59
C LEU A 69 -24.13 -14.97 -2.28
N ASP A 70 -25.09 -14.98 -3.21
CA ASP A 70 -25.47 -16.20 -3.92
C ASP A 70 -24.43 -16.63 -4.96
N GLU A 71 -23.74 -15.68 -5.62
CA GLU A 71 -22.54 -15.97 -6.42
C GLU A 71 -21.46 -16.65 -5.58
N VAL A 72 -21.12 -16.10 -4.41
CA VAL A 72 -20.12 -16.69 -3.51
C VAL A 72 -20.55 -18.09 -3.05
N LYS A 73 -21.82 -18.27 -2.69
CA LYS A 73 -22.36 -19.58 -2.29
C LYS A 73 -22.28 -20.60 -3.41
N SER A 74 -22.64 -20.23 -4.65
CA SER A 74 -22.56 -21.13 -5.80
C SER A 74 -21.11 -21.59 -6.03
N ILE A 75 -20.17 -20.65 -6.05
CA ILE A 75 -18.74 -20.96 -6.23
C ILE A 75 -18.25 -21.93 -5.14
N LEU A 76 -18.60 -21.69 -3.88
CA LEU A 76 -18.20 -22.56 -2.78
C LEU A 76 -18.83 -23.96 -2.85
N GLN A 77 -20.06 -24.08 -3.35
CA GLN A 77 -20.75 -25.36 -3.54
C GLN A 77 -20.10 -26.19 -4.66
N ASP A 78 -19.68 -25.53 -5.74
CA ASP A 78 -19.09 -26.16 -6.92
C ASP A 78 -17.61 -26.55 -6.73
N LEU A 79 -17.01 -26.25 -5.57
CA LEU A 79 -15.62 -26.63 -5.26
C LEU A 79 -15.41 -28.16 -5.24
N ASN A 80 -14.52 -28.64 -6.11
CA ASN A 80 -14.08 -30.04 -6.11
C ASN A 80 -13.26 -30.38 -4.85
N THR A 81 -13.79 -31.25 -3.99
CA THR A 81 -13.13 -31.70 -2.74
C THR A 81 -11.85 -32.48 -2.90
N LYS A 82 -11.63 -33.08 -4.06
CA LYS A 82 -10.51 -34.01 -4.28
C LYS A 82 -9.22 -33.29 -4.66
N LYS A 83 -9.25 -31.96 -4.77
CA LYS A 83 -8.08 -31.13 -5.04
C LYS A 83 -7.18 -31.08 -3.79
N ALA A 84 -5.87 -31.10 -4.02
CA ALA A 84 -4.88 -30.93 -2.96
C ALA A 84 -5.02 -29.53 -2.32
N PRO A 85 -4.72 -29.39 -1.02
CA PRO A 85 -4.66 -28.09 -0.36
C PRO A 85 -3.63 -27.16 -0.98
N GLY A 86 -3.86 -25.85 -0.90
CA GLY A 86 -2.87 -24.84 -1.25
C GLY A 86 -1.75 -24.73 -0.19
N PRO A 87 -0.82 -23.78 -0.36
CA PRO A 87 0.25 -23.50 0.62
C PRO A 87 -0.26 -23.15 2.02
N ASP A 88 -1.47 -22.59 2.11
CA ASP A 88 -2.21 -22.30 3.33
C ASP A 88 -2.73 -23.55 4.07
N ARG A 89 -2.61 -24.73 3.44
CA ARG A 89 -3.11 -26.02 3.92
C ARG A 89 -4.62 -26.08 4.10
N ILE A 90 -5.38 -25.16 3.51
CA ILE A 90 -6.84 -25.16 3.59
C ILE A 90 -7.41 -26.07 2.48
N THR A 91 -8.27 -27.02 2.87
CA THR A 91 -8.90 -27.93 1.91
C THR A 91 -10.19 -27.35 1.34
N ASN A 92 -10.51 -27.68 0.09
CA ASN A 92 -11.80 -27.33 -0.53
C ASN A 92 -13.01 -27.89 0.24
N LYS A 93 -12.84 -29.01 0.96
CA LYS A 93 -13.86 -29.57 1.84
C LYS A 93 -14.16 -28.63 3.01
N THR A 94 -13.14 -28.00 3.58
CA THR A 94 -13.30 -27.00 4.64
C THR A 94 -14.01 -25.76 4.14
N LEU A 95 -13.63 -25.25 2.96
CA LEU A 95 -14.25 -24.07 2.35
C LEU A 95 -15.74 -24.28 2.04
N ARG A 96 -16.11 -25.41 1.42
CA ARG A 96 -17.53 -25.71 1.13
C ARG A 96 -18.40 -25.82 2.39
N ARG A 97 -17.84 -26.29 3.51
CA ARG A 97 -18.57 -26.34 4.81
C ARG A 97 -18.84 -24.95 5.41
N ARG A 98 -18.09 -23.93 5.01
CA ARG A 98 -18.24 -22.56 5.53
C ARG A 98 -19.34 -21.75 4.85
N THR A 99 -20.01 -22.30 3.84
CA THR A 99 -21.14 -21.68 3.14
C THR A 99 -22.27 -21.20 4.06
N SER A 100 -22.42 -21.81 5.25
CA SER A 100 -23.39 -21.38 6.28
C SER A 100 -22.95 -20.18 7.15
N GLN A 101 -21.67 -19.78 7.11
CA GLN A 101 -21.08 -18.76 8.01
C GLN A 101 -20.70 -17.43 7.31
N VAL A 102 -20.85 -17.33 5.99
CA VAL A 102 -20.44 -16.13 5.22
C VAL A 102 -21.33 -14.91 5.50
N ALA A 103 -22.45 -15.07 6.21
CA ALA A 103 -23.46 -14.03 6.39
C ALA A 103 -23.16 -12.96 7.49
N THR A 104 -22.05 -13.03 8.23
CA THR A 104 -21.98 -12.33 9.54
C THR A 104 -20.90 -11.26 9.70
N LYS A 105 -20.26 -10.77 8.63
CA LYS A 105 -19.17 -9.79 8.80
C LYS A 105 -19.06 -8.72 7.72
N VAL A 106 -20.18 -8.08 7.39
CA VAL A 106 -20.20 -6.80 6.68
C VAL A 106 -21.20 -5.89 7.41
N THR A 107 -20.75 -5.22 8.47
CA THR A 107 -21.41 -4.09 9.12
C THR A 107 -20.31 -3.20 9.67
#